data_AF-A0A7C2HC29-F1
#
_entry.id   AF-A0A7C2HC29-F1
#
_cell.length_a   1.000
_cell.length_b   1.000
_cell.length_c   1.000
_cell.angle_alpha   90.00
_cell.angle_beta   90.00
_cell.angle_gamma   90.00
#
_symmetry.space_group_name_H-M   'P 1'
#
loop_
_entity.id
_entity.type
_entity.pdbx_description
1 polymer ?
#
loop_
_entity_poly.entity_id
_entity_poly.type
_entity_poly.pdbx_seq_one_letter_code
_entity_poly.pdbx_strand_id
1 'polypeptide(L)'
;MRIFLLFLIACLPAAAQRDFLTPDEIEQLRLVQEPGPRLELYLKFARQRVDMLEQIFAKRQTGRSGLIHDTLEQITQIFEAMDLNIDDAIRRQKPLEKLDGVVREQKELLARLEALAARQEPDRGRYEFALDQALETLRDSIEMNEQDLKERTLSVQEKDKAQREERERMLSPERKEELEKERERIEAEKQGVAPGKKKPTLLKPGEKPGRLGQPQQPPKK
;
A
#
# COMPACT_ATOMS: atom_id res chain seq x y z
N MET A 1 33.90 -17.58 38.41
CA MET A 1 32.96 -16.50 38.03
C MET A 1 33.17 -16.20 36.55
N ARG A 2 32.39 -16.89 35.70
CA ARG A 2 32.45 -16.88 34.23
C ARG A 2 31.11 -16.34 33.69
N ILE A 3 30.67 -15.17 34.17
CA ILE A 3 29.39 -14.55 33.80
C ILE A 3 29.58 -13.03 33.73
N PHE A 4 30.57 -12.59 32.97
CA PHE A 4 30.76 -11.16 32.65
C PHE A 4 31.26 -10.97 31.21
N LEU A 5 30.87 -11.87 30.32
CA LEU A 5 31.18 -11.84 28.88
C LEU A 5 29.93 -12.10 28.04
N LEU A 6 28.80 -11.47 28.40
CA LEU A 6 27.50 -11.63 27.73
C LEU A 6 26.74 -10.30 27.64
N PHE A 7 27.46 -9.19 27.42
CA PHE A 7 26.85 -7.87 27.18
C PHE A 7 27.56 -7.11 26.03
N LEU A 8 28.02 -7.84 25.01
CA LEU A 8 28.65 -7.26 23.80
C LEU A 8 27.99 -7.76 22.50
N ILE A 9 26.68 -8.05 22.52
CA ILE A 9 25.91 -8.45 21.33
C ILE A 9 24.54 -7.76 21.35
N ALA A 10 24.51 -6.42 21.30
CA ALA A 10 23.25 -5.68 21.14
C ALA A 10 23.40 -4.32 20.42
N CYS A 11 24.46 -4.17 19.62
CA CYS A 11 24.57 -3.07 18.65
C CYS A 11 25.09 -3.65 17.33
N LEU A 12 24.33 -4.58 16.74
CA LEU A 12 24.33 -4.58 15.28
C LEU A 12 23.65 -3.25 14.91
N PRO A 13 24.32 -2.32 14.20
CA PRO A 13 23.55 -1.31 13.51
C PRO A 13 22.56 -2.11 12.68
N ALA A 14 21.26 -1.85 12.84
CA ALA A 14 20.25 -2.33 11.90
C ALA A 14 20.86 -2.06 10.53
N ALA A 15 21.20 -3.13 9.80
CA ALA A 15 21.88 -3.03 8.53
C ALA A 15 21.09 -1.97 7.75
N ALA A 16 21.75 -0.83 7.51
CA ALA A 16 21.09 0.37 7.05
C ALA A 16 20.28 -0.01 5.83
N GLN A 17 18.96 -0.13 5.97
CA GLN A 17 18.07 0.01 4.85
C GLN A 17 18.41 1.40 4.34
N ARG A 18 19.21 1.45 3.27
CA ARG A 18 19.59 2.71 2.68
C ARG A 18 18.27 3.32 2.23
N ASP A 19 17.84 4.35 2.94
CA ASP A 19 16.63 5.06 2.57
C ASP A 19 16.80 5.52 1.11
N PHE A 20 15.86 5.13 0.25
CA PHE A 20 15.90 5.53 -1.16
C PHE A 20 15.69 7.04 -1.35
N LEU A 21 15.09 7.65 -0.33
CA LEU A 21 14.97 9.08 -0.18
C LEU A 21 16.08 9.62 0.71
N THR A 22 16.61 10.76 0.31
CA THR A 22 17.49 11.56 1.14
C THR A 22 16.72 12.15 2.34
N PRO A 23 17.41 12.53 3.42
CA PRO A 23 16.77 13.16 4.58
C PRO A 23 15.90 14.36 4.22
N ASP A 24 16.35 15.20 3.28
CA ASP A 24 15.61 16.39 2.84
C ASP A 24 14.35 16.05 2.03
N GLU A 25 14.38 14.97 1.25
CA GLU A 25 13.21 14.46 0.51
C GLU A 25 12.18 13.87 1.49
N ILE A 26 12.65 13.18 2.54
CA ILE A 26 11.80 12.69 3.62
C ILE A 26 11.13 13.86 4.35
N GLU A 27 11.87 14.92 4.67
CA GLU A 27 11.29 16.12 5.29
C GLU A 27 10.24 16.78 4.39
N GLN A 28 10.51 16.91 3.08
CA GLN A 28 9.52 17.41 2.11
C GLN A 28 8.22 16.57 2.15
N LEU A 29 8.33 15.24 2.18
CA LEU A 29 7.16 14.36 2.27
C LEU A 29 6.46 14.43 3.62
N ARG A 30 7.16 14.69 4.72
CA ARG A 30 6.54 14.86 6.05
C ARG A 30 5.63 16.09 6.08
N LEU A 31 6.00 17.15 5.37
CA LEU A 31 5.23 18.39 5.28
C LEU A 31 3.98 18.25 4.39
N VAL A 32 3.92 17.24 3.52
CA VAL A 32 2.86 17.06 2.52
C VAL A 32 2.05 15.80 2.78
N GLN A 33 0.85 15.96 3.33
CA GLN A 33 -0.03 14.84 3.72
C GLN A 33 -1.14 14.54 2.68
N GLU A 34 -1.38 15.46 1.76
CA GLU A 34 -2.38 15.28 0.70
C GLU A 34 -1.82 14.45 -0.45
N PRO A 35 -2.60 13.50 -1.00
CA PRO A 35 -2.07 12.47 -1.88
C PRO A 35 -1.59 13.01 -3.22
N GLY A 36 -2.27 14.02 -3.79
CA GLY A 36 -1.88 14.66 -5.05
C GLY A 36 -0.54 15.40 -4.95
N PRO A 37 -0.38 16.37 -4.03
CA PRO A 37 0.91 17.04 -3.83
C PRO A 37 2.04 16.07 -3.42
N ARG A 38 1.73 15.00 -2.69
CA ARG A 38 2.70 13.96 -2.34
C ARG A 38 3.16 13.17 -3.59
N LEU A 39 2.24 12.89 -4.51
CA LEU A 39 2.49 12.25 -5.80
C LEU A 39 3.44 13.09 -6.68
N GLU A 40 3.24 14.41 -6.73
CA GLU A 40 4.14 15.33 -7.43
C GLU A 40 5.57 15.32 -6.86
N LEU A 41 5.72 15.20 -5.54
CA LEU A 41 7.04 15.07 -4.91
C LEU A 41 7.74 13.77 -5.32
N TYR A 42 7.03 12.64 -5.34
CA TYR A 42 7.61 11.38 -5.80
C TYR A 42 8.07 11.47 -7.27
N LEU A 43 7.26 12.06 -8.16
CA LEU A 43 7.66 12.28 -9.55
C LEU A 43 8.90 13.16 -9.68
N LYS A 44 8.98 14.24 -8.87
CA LYS A 44 10.16 15.10 -8.81
C LYS A 44 11.41 14.30 -8.41
N PHE A 45 11.31 13.46 -7.38
CA PHE A 45 12.45 12.66 -6.93
C PHE A 45 12.84 11.61 -7.97
N ALA A 46 11.88 10.93 -8.60
CA ALA A 46 12.12 10.00 -9.69
C ALA A 46 12.88 10.67 -10.84
N ARG A 47 12.44 11.87 -11.25
CA ARG A 47 13.11 12.67 -12.28
C ARG A 47 14.55 12.98 -11.89
N GLN A 48 14.78 13.43 -10.66
CA GLN A 48 16.12 13.71 -10.15
C GLN A 48 17.03 12.47 -10.18
N ARG A 49 16.50 11.28 -9.90
CA ARG A 49 17.27 10.03 -9.98
C ARG A 49 17.57 9.62 -11.42
N VAL A 50 16.64 9.79 -12.36
CA VAL A 50 16.92 9.57 -13.79
C VAL A 50 17.96 10.57 -14.32
N ASP A 51 17.88 11.84 -13.92
CA ASP A 51 18.89 12.85 -14.25
C ASP A 51 20.28 12.47 -13.72
N MET A 52 20.35 12.00 -12.46
CA MET A 52 21.58 11.52 -11.86
C MET A 52 22.14 10.29 -12.61
N LEU A 53 21.27 9.36 -12.98
CA LEU A 53 21.63 8.18 -13.75
C LEU A 53 22.27 8.57 -15.10
N GLU A 54 21.65 9.48 -15.85
CA GLU A 54 22.21 9.99 -17.11
C GLU A 54 23.60 10.62 -16.92
N GLN A 55 23.81 11.37 -15.84
CA GLN A 55 25.11 11.95 -15.52
C GLN A 55 26.17 10.88 -15.23
N ILE A 56 25.81 9.80 -14.53
CA ILE A 56 26.71 8.67 -14.26
C ILE A 56 27.05 7.93 -15.56
N PHE A 57 26.09 7.77 -16.47
CA PHE A 57 26.37 7.19 -17.79
C PHE A 57 27.27 8.10 -18.65
N ALA A 58 27.13 9.42 -18.54
CA ALA A 58 27.96 10.37 -19.27
C ALA A 58 29.42 10.43 -18.77
N LYS A 59 29.67 10.21 -17.47
CA LYS A 59 31.00 10.30 -16.86
C LYS A 59 31.54 8.91 -16.52
N ARG A 60 32.57 8.46 -17.25
CA ARG A 60 33.27 7.21 -16.91
C ARG A 60 34.14 7.39 -15.67
N GLN A 61 33.62 6.98 -14.51
CA GLN A 61 34.33 7.01 -13.22
C GLN A 61 34.45 5.62 -12.59
N THR A 62 35.48 5.43 -11.77
CA THR A 62 35.68 4.20 -11.01
C THR A 62 34.49 3.96 -10.08
N GLY A 63 34.02 2.72 -10.02
CA GLY A 63 32.87 2.35 -9.17
C GLY A 63 31.51 2.79 -9.71
N ARG A 64 31.42 3.36 -10.92
CA ARG A 64 30.14 3.84 -11.49
C ARG A 64 29.05 2.77 -11.51
N SER A 65 29.39 1.51 -11.74
CA SER A 65 28.39 0.44 -11.87
C SER A 65 27.60 0.23 -10.57
N GLY A 66 28.24 0.40 -9.42
CA GLY A 66 27.56 0.35 -8.12
C GLY A 66 26.63 1.55 -7.93
N LEU A 67 27.06 2.74 -8.34
CA LEU A 67 26.19 3.93 -8.31
C LEU A 67 24.99 3.80 -9.24
N ILE A 68 25.18 3.23 -10.45
CA ILE A 68 24.10 2.94 -11.40
C ILE A 68 23.10 2.00 -10.75
N HIS A 69 23.58 0.88 -10.18
CA HIS A 69 22.75 -0.09 -9.48
C HIS A 69 21.93 0.56 -8.37
N ASP A 70 22.59 1.24 -7.42
CA ASP A 70 21.91 1.89 -6.28
C ASP A 70 20.90 2.94 -6.75
N THR A 71 21.20 3.69 -7.81
CA THR A 71 20.28 4.69 -8.38
C THR A 71 19.06 4.03 -9.03
N LEU A 72 19.24 2.90 -9.71
CA LEU A 72 18.14 2.13 -10.30
C LEU A 72 17.23 1.54 -9.23
N GLU A 73 17.79 0.99 -8.15
CA GLU A 73 16.99 0.54 -6.99
C GLU A 73 16.17 1.68 -6.38
N GLN A 74 16.75 2.88 -6.26
CA GLN A 74 16.03 4.05 -5.78
C GLN A 74 14.87 4.43 -6.70
N ILE A 75 15.07 4.39 -8.02
CA ILE A 75 14.02 4.66 -9.00
C ILE A 75 12.86 3.68 -8.82
N THR A 76 13.15 2.39 -8.73
CA THR A 76 12.16 1.33 -8.46
C THR A 76 11.36 1.63 -7.20
N GLN A 77 12.05 1.88 -6.08
CA GLN A 77 11.40 2.13 -4.79
C GLN A 77 10.57 3.42 -4.77
N ILE A 78 10.96 4.45 -5.52
CA ILE A 78 10.16 5.67 -5.66
C ILE A 78 8.84 5.37 -6.39
N PHE A 79 8.87 4.61 -7.49
CA PHE A 79 7.66 4.24 -8.23
C PHE A 79 6.75 3.32 -7.41
N GLU A 80 7.30 2.35 -6.70
CA GLU A 80 6.52 1.52 -5.76
C GLU A 80 5.87 2.37 -4.65
N ALA A 81 6.61 3.30 -4.05
CA ALA A 81 6.07 4.21 -3.02
C ALA A 81 4.97 5.12 -3.57
N MET A 82 5.08 5.51 -4.84
CA MET A 82 4.09 6.30 -5.54
C MET A 82 2.80 5.52 -5.75
N ASP A 83 2.88 4.27 -6.21
CA ASP A 83 1.72 3.39 -6.38
C ASP A 83 1.05 3.08 -5.04
N LEU A 84 1.84 2.87 -3.98
CA LEU A 84 1.31 2.72 -2.62
C LEU A 84 0.57 3.96 -2.13
N ASN A 85 1.04 5.16 -2.45
CA ASN A 85 0.36 6.41 -2.11
C ASN A 85 -0.98 6.55 -2.85
N ILE A 86 -1.02 6.20 -4.14
CA ILE A 86 -2.26 6.21 -4.93
C ILE A 86 -3.26 5.19 -4.37
N ASP A 87 -2.80 3.97 -4.10
CA ASP A 87 -3.64 2.90 -3.56
C ASP A 87 -4.13 3.24 -2.13
N ASP A 88 -3.30 3.84 -1.27
CA ASP A 88 -3.73 4.32 0.06
C ASP A 88 -4.76 5.45 -0.05
N ALA A 89 -4.59 6.39 -0.98
CA ALA A 89 -5.58 7.43 -1.23
C ALA A 89 -6.92 6.84 -1.68
N ILE A 90 -6.90 5.84 -2.57
CA ILE A 90 -8.09 5.08 -3.00
C ILE A 90 -8.74 4.38 -1.79
N ARG A 91 -7.95 3.64 -0.98
CA ARG A 91 -8.44 2.93 0.21
C ARG A 91 -9.10 3.88 1.21
N ARG A 92 -8.52 5.06 1.40
CA ARG A 92 -9.03 6.09 2.31
C ARG A 92 -10.10 6.98 1.68
N GLN A 93 -10.48 6.71 0.43
CA GLN A 93 -11.43 7.50 -0.35
C GLN A 93 -11.05 8.99 -0.38
N LYS A 94 -9.74 9.28 -0.35
CA LYS A 94 -9.23 10.64 -0.52
C LYS A 94 -9.39 11.05 -1.98
N PRO A 95 -9.71 12.33 -2.25
CA PRO A 95 -9.80 12.82 -3.62
C PRO A 95 -8.44 12.70 -4.30
N LEU A 96 -8.45 12.11 -5.49
CA LEU A 96 -7.33 12.09 -6.43
C LEU A 96 -7.81 12.75 -7.73
N GLU A 97 -6.97 13.63 -8.26
CA GLU A 97 -7.17 14.14 -9.62
C GLU A 97 -6.86 13.03 -10.64
N LYS A 98 -7.18 13.30 -11.91
CA LYS A 98 -6.82 12.37 -12.98
C LYS A 98 -5.31 12.21 -13.06
N LEU A 99 -4.86 10.99 -13.33
CA LEU A 99 -3.44 10.64 -13.39
C LEU A 99 -2.81 10.91 -14.77
N ASP A 100 -3.52 11.55 -15.71
CA ASP A 100 -3.03 11.82 -17.08
C ASP A 100 -1.66 12.53 -17.09
N GLY A 101 -1.48 13.51 -16.20
CA GLY A 101 -0.22 14.23 -16.04
C GLY A 101 0.91 13.33 -15.51
N VAL A 102 0.59 12.46 -14.54
CA VAL A 102 1.52 11.50 -13.94
C VAL A 102 1.97 10.49 -14.98
N VAL A 103 1.04 9.89 -15.72
CA VAL A 103 1.30 8.95 -16.81
C VAL A 103 2.20 9.57 -17.87
N ARG A 104 1.92 10.81 -18.28
CA ARG A 104 2.75 11.51 -19.26
C ARG A 104 4.20 11.63 -18.78
N GLU A 105 4.40 12.07 -17.54
CA GLU A 105 5.75 12.18 -16.98
C GLU A 105 6.44 10.83 -16.81
N GLN A 106 5.71 9.80 -16.38
CA GLN A 106 6.25 8.44 -16.29
C GLN A 106 6.71 7.92 -17.65
N LYS A 107 5.95 8.15 -18.72
CA LYS A 107 6.35 7.79 -20.09
C LYS A 107 7.60 8.52 -20.55
N GLU A 108 7.75 9.80 -20.21
CA GLU A 108 8.96 10.56 -20.50
C GLU A 108 10.18 9.96 -19.75
N LEU A 109 10.03 9.61 -18.48
CA LEU A 109 11.07 8.96 -17.69
C LEU A 109 11.40 7.55 -18.21
N LEU A 110 10.38 6.78 -18.61
CA LEU A 110 10.55 5.45 -19.20
C LEU A 110 11.36 5.53 -20.48
N ALA A 111 11.01 6.44 -21.40
CA ALA A 111 11.74 6.61 -22.64
C ALA A 111 13.23 6.95 -22.40
N ARG A 112 13.53 7.74 -21.36
CA ARG A 112 14.90 8.03 -20.94
C ARG A 112 15.63 6.80 -20.40
N LEU A 113 14.98 6.01 -19.55
CA LEU A 113 15.54 4.75 -19.04
C LEU A 113 15.77 3.73 -20.15
N GLU A 114 14.83 3.60 -21.09
CA GLU A 114 14.98 2.73 -22.27
C GLU A 114 16.14 3.18 -23.17
N ALA A 115 16.31 4.49 -23.36
CA ALA A 115 17.45 5.04 -24.10
C ALA A 115 18.79 4.75 -23.40
N LEU A 116 18.83 4.69 -22.06
CA LEU A 116 20.00 4.24 -21.30
C LEU A 116 20.20 2.73 -21.42
N ALA A 117 19.13 1.95 -21.38
CA ALA A 117 19.17 0.50 -21.52
C ALA A 117 19.61 0.03 -22.91
N ALA A 118 19.35 0.83 -23.95
CA ALA A 118 19.85 0.57 -25.30
C ALA A 118 21.37 0.73 -25.41
N ARG A 119 22.03 1.38 -24.43
CA ARG A 119 23.49 1.53 -24.42
C ARG A 119 24.14 0.21 -24.00
N GLN A 120 24.99 -0.35 -24.86
CA GLN A 120 25.81 -1.51 -24.51
C GLN A 120 27.08 -1.04 -23.80
N GLU A 121 27.00 -0.88 -22.48
CA GLU A 121 28.15 -0.56 -21.65
C GLU A 121 28.91 -1.83 -21.21
N PRO A 122 30.25 -1.81 -21.12
CA PRO A 122 31.05 -2.98 -20.75
C PRO A 122 30.74 -3.56 -19.35
N ASP A 123 30.24 -2.72 -18.45
CA ASP A 123 29.91 -3.05 -17.07
C ASP A 123 28.41 -3.33 -16.85
N ARG A 124 27.61 -3.45 -17.92
CA ARG A 124 26.16 -3.69 -17.88
C ARG A 124 25.76 -4.83 -16.95
N GLY A 125 26.46 -5.96 -17.02
CA GLY A 125 26.14 -7.14 -16.19
C GLY A 125 26.20 -6.90 -14.68
N ARG A 126 26.75 -5.75 -14.21
CA ARG A 126 26.77 -5.37 -12.80
C ARG A 126 25.49 -4.70 -12.31
N TYR A 127 24.64 -4.22 -13.22
CA TYR A 127 23.42 -3.48 -12.89
C TYR A 127 22.22 -3.87 -13.76
N GLU A 128 22.39 -4.83 -14.67
CA GLU A 128 21.35 -5.27 -15.62
C GLU A 128 20.05 -5.66 -14.93
N PHE A 129 20.12 -6.45 -13.86
CA PHE A 129 18.94 -6.84 -13.11
C PHE A 129 18.18 -5.64 -12.52
N ALA A 130 18.90 -4.71 -11.89
CA ALA A 130 18.29 -3.50 -11.33
C ALA A 130 17.68 -2.61 -12.43
N LEU A 131 18.29 -2.59 -13.63
CA LEU A 131 17.79 -1.85 -14.77
C LEU A 131 16.51 -2.46 -15.32
N ASP A 132 16.47 -3.77 -15.50
CA ASP A 132 15.30 -4.49 -15.98
C ASP A 132 14.15 -4.35 -14.99
N GLN A 133 14.43 -4.48 -13.69
CA GLN A 133 13.44 -4.27 -12.64
C GLN A 133 12.88 -2.85 -12.66
N ALA A 134 13.74 -1.81 -12.77
CA ALA A 134 13.27 -0.43 -12.83
C ALA A 134 12.39 -0.15 -14.06
N LEU A 135 12.71 -0.76 -15.22
CA LEU A 135 11.91 -0.67 -16.44
C LEU A 135 10.56 -1.38 -16.30
N GLU A 136 10.55 -2.59 -15.74
CA GLU A 136 9.33 -3.37 -15.50
C GLU A 136 8.41 -2.65 -14.51
N THR A 137 8.91 -2.26 -13.34
CA THR A 137 8.14 -1.51 -12.34
C THR A 137 7.55 -0.23 -12.91
N LEU A 138 8.30 0.52 -13.71
CA LEU A 138 7.78 1.74 -14.31
C LEU A 138 6.72 1.47 -15.38
N ARG A 139 6.88 0.43 -16.21
CA ARG A 139 5.86 0.02 -17.19
C ARG A 139 4.57 -0.42 -16.52
N ASP A 140 4.68 -1.26 -15.48
CA ASP A 140 3.53 -1.72 -14.71
C ASP A 140 2.83 -0.56 -14.02
N SER A 141 3.59 0.38 -13.44
CA SER A 141 3.03 1.60 -12.84
C SER A 141 2.30 2.47 -13.87
N ILE A 142 2.86 2.63 -15.08
CA ILE A 142 2.19 3.34 -16.18
C ILE A 142 0.88 2.65 -16.55
N GLU A 143 0.90 1.34 -16.77
CA GLU A 143 -0.30 0.57 -17.12
C GLU A 143 -1.39 0.72 -16.04
N MET A 144 -1.01 0.62 -14.76
CA MET A 144 -1.92 0.83 -13.63
C MET A 144 -2.43 2.27 -13.49
N ASN A 145 -1.63 3.27 -13.86
CA ASN A 145 -2.00 4.68 -13.81
C ASN A 145 -2.83 5.13 -15.02
N GLU A 146 -2.77 4.39 -16.14
CA GLU A 146 -3.59 4.60 -17.33
C GLU A 146 -5.03 4.09 -17.18
N GLN A 147 -5.24 3.12 -16.28
CA GLN A 147 -6.58 2.62 -15.96
C GLN A 147 -7.46 3.73 -15.39
N ASP A 148 -8.77 3.68 -15.69
CA ASP A 148 -9.72 4.59 -15.06
C ASP A 148 -9.67 4.40 -13.53
N LEU A 149 -9.74 5.50 -12.77
CA LEU A 149 -9.66 5.44 -11.31
C LEU A 149 -10.71 4.50 -10.70
N LYS A 150 -11.87 4.29 -11.35
CA LYS A 150 -12.87 3.30 -10.90
C LYS A 150 -12.38 1.87 -11.09
N GLU A 151 -11.76 1.57 -12.22
CA GLU A 151 -11.20 0.23 -12.49
C GLU A 151 -10.07 -0.08 -11.52
N ARG A 152 -9.17 0.88 -11.30
CA ARG A 152 -8.12 0.75 -10.28
C ARG A 152 -8.71 0.60 -8.88
N THR A 153 -9.78 1.34 -8.56
CA THR A 153 -10.47 1.20 -7.26
C THR A 153 -10.99 -0.23 -7.07
N LEU A 154 -11.57 -0.85 -8.10
CA LEU A 154 -12.02 -2.25 -8.04
C LEU A 154 -10.83 -3.19 -7.83
N SER A 155 -9.74 -3.03 -8.58
CA SER A 155 -8.52 -3.84 -8.44
C SER A 155 -7.92 -3.74 -7.02
N VAL A 156 -7.84 -2.54 -6.45
CA VAL A 156 -7.38 -2.32 -5.07
C VAL A 156 -8.30 -3.01 -4.06
N GLN A 157 -9.62 -2.91 -4.24
CA GLN A 157 -10.60 -3.57 -3.36
C GLN A 157 -10.53 -5.11 -3.45
N GLU A 158 -10.32 -5.67 -4.65
CA GLU A 158 -10.15 -7.10 -4.87
C GLU A 158 -8.86 -7.61 -4.22
N LYS A 159 -7.73 -6.90 -4.40
CA LYS A 159 -6.46 -7.19 -3.72
C LYS A 159 -6.63 -7.15 -2.20
N ASP A 160 -7.29 -6.14 -1.66
CA ASP A 160 -7.54 -6.01 -0.22
C ASP A 160 -8.40 -7.16 0.32
N LYS A 161 -9.43 -7.57 -0.44
CA LYS A 161 -10.29 -8.72 -0.08
C LYS A 161 -9.48 -10.02 -0.09
N ALA A 162 -8.71 -10.27 -1.14
CA ALA A 162 -7.85 -11.45 -1.24
C ALA A 162 -6.85 -11.51 -0.07
N GLN A 163 -6.20 -10.40 0.27
CA GLN A 163 -5.27 -10.30 1.40
C GLN A 163 -5.96 -10.49 2.76
N ARG A 164 -7.24 -10.09 2.89
CA ARG A 164 -8.02 -10.36 4.12
C ARG A 164 -8.36 -11.85 4.23
N GLU A 165 -8.84 -12.45 3.16
CA GLU A 165 -9.15 -13.89 3.13
C GLU A 165 -7.90 -14.75 3.36
N GLU A 166 -6.76 -14.37 2.78
CA GLU A 166 -5.49 -15.05 2.99
C GLU A 166 -5.06 -14.95 4.46
N ARG A 167 -5.13 -13.76 5.06
CA ARG A 167 -4.87 -13.58 6.50
C ARG A 167 -5.82 -14.43 7.35
N GLU A 168 -7.10 -14.45 7.03
CA GLU A 168 -8.09 -15.29 7.73
C GLU A 168 -7.81 -16.79 7.58
N ARG A 169 -7.33 -17.24 6.42
CA ARG A 169 -6.92 -18.64 6.20
C ARG A 169 -5.69 -19.01 7.04
N MET A 170 -4.76 -18.08 7.25
CA MET A 170 -3.56 -18.27 8.06
C MET A 170 -3.80 -18.18 9.57
N LEU A 171 -4.97 -17.74 10.03
CA LEU A 171 -5.30 -17.71 11.46
C LEU A 171 -5.42 -19.12 12.06
N SER A 172 -4.89 -19.30 13.27
CA SER A 172 -5.10 -20.53 14.05
C SER A 172 -6.58 -20.69 14.43
N PRO A 173 -7.06 -21.92 14.64
CA PRO A 173 -8.43 -22.18 15.09
C PRO A 173 -8.80 -21.43 16.37
N GLU A 174 -7.89 -21.41 17.35
CA GLU A 174 -8.05 -20.69 18.61
C GLU A 174 -8.25 -19.18 18.39
N ARG A 175 -7.44 -18.58 17.51
CA ARG A 175 -7.55 -17.15 17.21
C ARG A 175 -8.83 -16.80 16.46
N LYS A 176 -9.34 -17.71 15.62
CA LYS A 176 -10.64 -17.56 14.95
C LYS A 176 -11.78 -17.56 15.97
N GLU A 177 -11.79 -18.52 16.89
CA GLU A 177 -12.80 -18.57 17.96
C GLU A 177 -12.76 -17.34 18.88
N GLU A 178 -11.57 -16.83 19.21
CA GLU A 178 -11.43 -15.59 19.99
C GLU A 178 -12.08 -14.40 19.27
N LEU A 179 -11.79 -14.23 17.97
CA LEU A 179 -12.35 -13.15 17.15
C LEU A 179 -13.87 -13.27 16.98
N GLU A 180 -14.40 -14.48 16.85
CA GLU A 180 -15.85 -14.72 16.80
C GLU A 180 -16.52 -14.36 18.13
N LYS A 181 -15.97 -14.81 19.26
CA LYS A 181 -16.48 -14.45 20.61
C LYS A 181 -16.40 -12.95 20.86
N GLU A 182 -15.35 -12.28 20.39
CA GLU A 182 -15.19 -10.83 20.50
C GLU A 182 -16.22 -10.08 19.63
N ARG A 183 -16.45 -10.54 18.39
CA ARG A 183 -17.51 -10.02 17.51
C ARG A 183 -18.91 -10.17 18.13
N GLU A 184 -19.24 -11.34 18.66
CA GLU A 184 -20.52 -11.58 19.34
C GLU A 184 -20.72 -10.68 20.56
N ARG A 185 -19.66 -10.45 21.35
CA ARG A 185 -19.70 -9.52 22.49
C ARG A 185 -19.95 -8.09 22.04
N ILE A 186 -19.24 -7.60 21.02
CA ILE A 186 -19.41 -6.24 20.48
C ILE A 186 -20.82 -6.07 19.89
N GLU A 187 -21.36 -7.08 19.20
CA GLU A 187 -22.72 -7.04 18.67
C GLU A 187 -23.77 -7.04 19.78
N ALA A 188 -23.58 -7.83 20.83
CA ALA A 188 -24.46 -7.83 21.99
C ALA A 188 -24.46 -6.44 22.69
N GLU A 189 -23.28 -5.85 22.87
CA GLU A 189 -23.10 -4.52 23.49
C GLU A 189 -23.76 -3.41 22.65
N LYS A 190 -23.57 -3.40 21.32
CA LYS A 190 -24.26 -2.47 20.41
C LYS A 190 -25.78 -2.59 20.46
N GLN A 191 -26.29 -3.78 20.77
CA GLN A 191 -27.72 -4.04 20.91
C GLN A 191 -28.24 -3.74 22.33
N GLY A 192 -27.39 -3.26 23.25
CA GLY A 192 -27.75 -2.98 24.64
C GLY A 192 -28.02 -4.24 25.46
N VAL A 193 -27.50 -5.39 25.02
CA VAL A 193 -27.72 -6.69 25.64
C VAL A 193 -26.39 -7.22 26.17
N ALA A 194 -26.35 -7.60 27.44
CA ALA A 194 -25.15 -8.25 27.98
C ALA A 194 -24.87 -9.58 27.23
N PRO A 195 -23.60 -9.94 26.99
CA PRO A 195 -23.24 -11.16 26.28
C PRO A 195 -23.91 -12.39 26.92
N GLY A 196 -24.64 -13.18 26.13
CA GLY A 196 -25.35 -14.38 26.58
C GLY A 196 -26.76 -14.16 27.15
N LYS A 197 -27.31 -12.93 27.13
CA LYS A 197 -28.71 -12.67 27.51
C LYS A 197 -29.58 -12.40 26.27
N LYS A 198 -30.86 -12.76 26.33
CA LYS A 198 -31.84 -12.40 25.28
C LYS A 198 -32.27 -10.95 25.46
N LYS A 199 -32.58 -10.25 24.36
CA LYS A 199 -33.17 -8.89 24.41
C LYS A 199 -34.36 -8.87 25.38
N PRO A 200 -34.45 -7.91 26.32
CA PRO A 200 -35.62 -7.75 27.15
C PRO A 200 -36.85 -7.53 26.27
N THR A 201 -37.78 -8.47 26.27
CA THR A 201 -39.07 -8.35 25.58
C THR A 201 -40.12 -7.82 26.54
N LEU A 202 -40.94 -6.85 26.12
CA LEU A 202 -42.10 -6.36 26.87
C LEU A 202 -43.29 -7.36 26.91
N LEU A 203 -43.16 -8.49 26.22
CA LEU A 203 -44.20 -9.51 26.10
C LEU A 203 -44.21 -10.42 27.33
N LYS A 204 -45.39 -10.75 27.83
CA LYS A 204 -45.54 -11.72 28.93
C LYS A 204 -45.21 -13.13 28.44
N PRO A 205 -44.78 -14.05 29.33
CA PRO A 205 -44.57 -15.45 28.96
C PRO A 205 -45.81 -16.03 28.28
N GLY A 206 -45.71 -16.38 26.99
CA GLY A 206 -46.80 -16.93 26.18
C GLY A 206 -47.43 -15.97 25.16
N GLU A 207 -47.11 -14.67 25.18
CA GLU A 207 -47.58 -13.72 24.16
C GLU A 207 -46.72 -13.79 22.89
N LYS A 208 -47.35 -14.06 21.74
CA LYS A 208 -46.74 -13.87 20.43
C LYS A 208 -46.95 -12.41 19.99
N PRO A 209 -46.00 -11.79 19.27
CA PRO A 209 -46.21 -10.46 18.70
C PRO A 209 -47.47 -10.46 17.83
N GLY A 210 -48.47 -9.68 18.23
CA GLY A 210 -49.70 -9.52 17.46
C GLY A 210 -49.35 -8.98 16.08
N ARG A 211 -49.80 -9.66 15.02
CA ARG A 211 -49.71 -9.18 13.64
C ARG A 211 -50.59 -7.93 13.53
N LEU A 212 -50.00 -6.74 13.65
CA LEU A 212 -50.71 -5.48 13.40
C LEU A 212 -51.23 -5.49 11.96
N GLY A 213 -52.57 -5.51 11.80
CA GLY A 213 -53.20 -5.22 10.51
C GLY A 213 -54.36 -6.09 10.03
N GLN A 214 -55.32 -6.49 10.88
CA GLN A 214 -56.66 -6.80 10.35
C GLN A 214 -57.76 -6.10 11.16
N PRO A 215 -58.63 -5.30 10.51
CA PRO A 215 -59.76 -4.67 11.17
C PRO A 215 -60.79 -5.73 11.57
N GLN A 216 -61.18 -5.74 12.85
CA GLN A 216 -62.28 -6.55 13.35
C GLN A 216 -63.59 -6.18 12.63
N GLN A 217 -64.22 -7.16 11.97
CA GLN A 217 -65.59 -6.99 11.49
C GLN A 217 -66.58 -7.06 12.67
N PRO A 218 -67.61 -6.21 12.71
CA PRO A 218 -68.58 -6.21 13.80
C PRO A 218 -69.54 -7.42 13.70
N PRO A 219 -70.12 -7.85 14.83
CA PRO A 219 -70.97 -9.04 14.89
C PRO A 219 -72.29 -8.81 14.13
N LYS A 220 -72.66 -9.78 13.28
CA LYS A 220 -73.97 -9.82 12.63
C LYS A 220 -75.05 -10.11 13.68
N LYS A 221 -76.08 -9.27 13.71
CA LYS A 221 -77.38 -9.56 14.35
C LYS A 221 -78.16 -10.55 13.50
#